data_AF-A0A2U9IM09-F1
#
_entry.id   AF-A0A2U9IM09-F1
#
_cell.length_a   1.000
_cell.length_b   1.000
_cell.length_c   1.000
_cell.angle_alpha   90.00
_cell.angle_beta   90.00
_cell.angle_gamma   90.00
#
_symmetry.space_group_name_H-M   'P 1'
#
loop_
_entity.id
_entity.type
_entity.pdbx_description
1 polymer ?
#
loop_
_entity_poly.entity_id
_entity_poly.type
_entity_poly.pdbx_seq_one_letter_code
_entity_poly.pdbx_strand_id
1 'polypeptide(L)'
;MSDLELSALDNLLTPDKLMSLNHVLDLLEKLDKMGIIDVISGILSDDEYMGKIMGAIVNDNTLELLGKWNNMMGILTFLSDEDTLNSLKTVLSLVKDLNKSGILDPIIGILKDEETLGKIVGGLVNDFTMNLLTNWNQIMSDLSKMDLTNFKYYTQLINSVGEAIKVEKVKPLGLGGLLSALRDPDVQKGMGILINIVKHIGQNYKS
;
A
#
# COMPACT_ATOMS: atom_id res chain seq x y z
N MET A 1 -31.02 -42.27 47.32
CA MET A 1 -30.03 -41.51 46.56
C MET A 1 -29.78 -42.30 45.29
N SER A 2 -30.06 -41.74 44.12
CA SER A 2 -29.87 -42.45 42.84
C SER A 2 -28.37 -42.58 42.52
N ASP A 3 -27.96 -43.58 41.75
CA ASP A 3 -26.55 -43.77 41.34
C ASP A 3 -25.96 -42.52 40.65
N LEU A 4 -26.83 -41.72 40.04
CA LEU A 4 -26.50 -40.46 39.38
C LEU A 4 -26.14 -39.36 40.39
N GLU A 5 -26.84 -39.30 41.54
CA GLU A 5 -26.53 -38.38 42.64
C GLU A 5 -25.22 -38.79 43.33
N LEU A 6 -24.98 -40.08 43.50
CA LEU A 6 -23.75 -40.63 44.07
C LEU A 6 -22.51 -40.34 43.20
N SER A 7 -22.64 -40.50 41.87
CA SER A 7 -21.58 -40.20 40.92
C SER A 7 -21.27 -38.70 40.81
N ALA A 8 -22.29 -37.84 40.90
CA ALA A 8 -22.11 -36.39 40.95
C ALA A 8 -21.39 -35.95 42.23
N LEU A 9 -21.73 -36.56 43.37
CA LEU A 9 -21.08 -36.29 44.65
C LEU A 9 -19.61 -36.71 44.62
N ASP A 10 -19.31 -37.91 44.13
CA ASP A 10 -17.94 -38.44 44.03
C ASP A 10 -17.05 -37.56 43.13
N ASN A 11 -17.61 -37.05 42.04
CA ASN A 11 -16.93 -36.12 41.15
C ASN A 11 -16.62 -34.78 41.84
N LEU A 12 -17.52 -34.24 42.66
CA LEU A 12 -17.29 -33.00 43.42
C LEU A 12 -16.28 -33.15 44.56
N LEU A 13 -16.13 -34.37 45.07
CA LEU A 13 -15.19 -34.72 46.14
C LEU A 13 -13.76 -35.03 45.65
N THR A 14 -13.48 -34.84 44.36
CA THR A 14 -12.10 -34.93 43.84
C THR A 14 -11.21 -33.83 44.44
N PRO A 15 -9.93 -34.10 44.75
CA PRO A 15 -9.05 -33.15 45.46
C PRO A 15 -8.94 -31.77 44.80
N ASP A 16 -8.86 -31.71 43.48
CA ASP A 16 -8.75 -30.45 42.73
C ASP A 16 -10.03 -29.61 42.79
N LYS A 17 -11.20 -30.28 42.75
CA LYS A 17 -12.50 -29.61 42.90
C LYS A 17 -12.75 -29.18 44.33
N LEU A 18 -12.32 -29.97 45.32
CA LEU A 18 -12.36 -29.57 46.73
C LEU A 18 -11.50 -28.34 47.00
N MET A 19 -10.32 -28.23 46.39
CA MET A 19 -9.47 -27.04 46.50
C MET A 19 -10.11 -25.81 45.84
N SER A 20 -10.68 -25.99 44.65
CA SER A 20 -11.39 -24.92 43.94
C SER A 20 -12.64 -24.47 44.70
N LEU A 21 -13.39 -25.41 45.27
CA LEU A 21 -14.52 -25.12 46.14
C LEU A 21 -14.08 -24.36 47.39
N ASN A 22 -12.98 -24.75 48.02
CA ASN A 22 -12.43 -24.02 49.16
C ASN A 22 -12.03 -22.58 48.79
N HIS A 23 -11.48 -22.34 47.60
CA HIS A 23 -11.21 -20.98 47.14
C HIS A 23 -12.47 -20.16 46.88
N VAL A 24 -13.50 -20.77 46.29
CA VAL A 24 -14.80 -20.12 46.11
C VAL A 24 -15.43 -19.80 47.46
N LEU A 25 -15.36 -20.72 48.43
CA LEU A 25 -15.87 -20.53 49.78
C LEU A 25 -15.10 -19.43 50.53
N ASP A 26 -13.78 -19.37 50.43
CA ASP A 26 -12.96 -18.30 51.02
C ASP A 26 -13.24 -16.94 50.37
N LEU A 27 -13.47 -16.91 49.06
CA LEU A 27 -13.93 -15.69 48.37
C LEU A 27 -15.31 -15.27 48.85
N LEU A 28 -16.27 -16.20 48.93
CA LEU A 28 -17.61 -15.90 49.44
C LEU A 28 -17.56 -15.41 50.88
N GLU A 29 -16.73 -16.01 51.73
CA GLU A 29 -16.51 -15.57 53.11
C GLU A 29 -15.91 -14.16 53.17
N LYS A 30 -14.96 -13.83 52.30
CA LYS A 30 -14.39 -12.47 52.19
C LYS A 30 -15.43 -11.46 51.71
N LEU A 31 -16.23 -11.82 50.70
CA LEU A 31 -17.29 -10.97 50.17
C LEU A 31 -18.38 -10.74 51.21
N ASP A 32 -18.72 -11.76 51.99
CA ASP A 32 -19.67 -11.71 53.09
C ASP A 32 -19.17 -10.80 54.21
N LYS A 33 -17.91 -10.98 54.63
CA LYS A 33 -17.24 -10.09 55.61
C LYS A 33 -17.15 -8.63 55.17
N MET A 34 -17.10 -8.36 53.86
CA MET A 34 -17.09 -7.00 53.32
C MET A 34 -18.50 -6.42 53.14
N GLY A 35 -19.57 -7.16 53.47
CA GLY A 35 -20.96 -6.77 53.25
C GLY A 35 -21.37 -6.73 51.77
N ILE A 36 -20.52 -7.26 50.87
CA ILE A 36 -20.78 -7.27 49.43
C ILE A 36 -21.89 -8.27 49.13
N ILE A 37 -21.93 -9.41 49.84
CA ILE A 37 -23.01 -10.40 49.70
C ILE A 37 -24.35 -9.78 50.11
N ASP A 38 -24.41 -8.97 51.17
CA ASP A 38 -25.64 -8.31 51.59
C ASP A 38 -26.10 -7.25 50.58
N VAL A 39 -25.17 -6.46 50.03
CA VAL A 39 -25.48 -5.45 48.99
C VAL A 39 -25.96 -6.12 47.71
N ILE A 40 -25.26 -7.16 47.25
CA ILE A 40 -25.67 -7.93 46.08
C ILE A 40 -27.01 -8.62 46.35
N SER A 41 -27.19 -9.23 47.52
CA SER A 41 -28.45 -9.88 47.90
C SER A 41 -29.59 -8.88 47.95
N GLY A 42 -29.39 -7.67 48.48
CA GLY A 42 -30.38 -6.60 48.48
C GLY A 42 -30.74 -6.12 47.07
N ILE A 43 -29.75 -6.00 46.19
CA ILE A 43 -29.96 -5.67 44.77
C ILE A 43 -30.68 -6.81 44.04
N LEU A 44 -30.31 -8.07 44.29
CA LEU A 44 -30.89 -9.26 43.66
C LEU A 44 -32.30 -9.57 44.17
N SER A 45 -32.62 -9.20 45.41
CA SER A 45 -33.92 -9.42 46.04
C SER A 45 -34.94 -8.34 45.68
N ASP A 46 -34.49 -7.23 45.09
CA ASP A 46 -35.36 -6.16 44.60
C ASP A 46 -35.60 -6.34 43.09
N ASP A 47 -36.80 -6.80 42.76
CA ASP A 47 -37.23 -7.05 41.38
C ASP A 47 -37.15 -5.80 40.48
N GLU A 48 -37.25 -4.58 41.04
CA GLU A 48 -37.15 -3.33 40.28
C GLU A 48 -35.69 -3.03 39.90
N TYR A 49 -34.76 -3.15 40.85
CA TYR A 49 -33.33 -2.99 40.56
C TYR A 49 -32.82 -4.11 39.67
N MET A 50 -33.28 -5.35 39.88
CA MET A 50 -32.98 -6.46 38.99
C MET A 50 -33.54 -6.25 37.59
N GLY A 51 -34.77 -5.75 37.45
CA GLY A 51 -35.33 -5.40 36.16
C GLY A 51 -34.49 -4.36 35.41
N LYS A 52 -33.98 -3.34 36.10
CA LYS A 52 -33.09 -2.31 35.52
C LYS A 52 -31.73 -2.87 35.14
N ILE A 53 -31.13 -3.72 35.96
CA ILE A 53 -29.84 -4.36 35.68
C ILE A 53 -29.98 -5.32 34.49
N MET A 54 -31.01 -6.17 34.51
CA MET A 54 -31.29 -7.10 33.41
C MET A 54 -31.64 -6.35 32.14
N GLY A 55 -32.41 -5.26 32.19
CA GLY A 55 -32.66 -4.40 31.04
C GLY A 55 -31.40 -3.70 30.50
N ALA A 56 -30.45 -3.33 31.38
CA ALA A 56 -29.17 -2.78 30.97
C ALA A 56 -28.21 -3.82 30.36
N ILE A 57 -28.33 -5.10 30.77
CA ILE A 57 -27.52 -6.22 30.24
C ILE A 57 -28.16 -6.85 29.00
N VAL A 58 -29.49 -6.85 28.92
CA VAL A 58 -30.31 -7.47 27.86
C VAL A 58 -31.05 -6.34 27.12
N ASN A 59 -30.30 -5.37 26.61
CA ASN A 59 -30.83 -4.40 25.66
C ASN A 59 -30.38 -4.76 24.24
N ASP A 60 -30.97 -4.09 23.26
CA ASP A 60 -30.70 -4.36 21.84
C ASP A 60 -29.21 -4.19 21.49
N ASN A 61 -28.53 -3.20 22.08
CA ASN A 61 -27.11 -2.97 21.81
C ASN A 61 -26.23 -4.10 22.35
N THR A 62 -26.51 -4.61 23.55
CA THR A 62 -25.75 -5.74 24.12
C THR A 62 -26.03 -7.03 23.38
N LEU A 63 -27.29 -7.28 23.01
CA LEU A 63 -27.66 -8.43 22.19
C LEU A 63 -27.05 -8.35 20.78
N GLU A 64 -26.96 -7.15 20.19
CA GLU A 64 -26.28 -6.93 18.92
C GLU A 64 -24.77 -7.19 19.03
N LEU A 65 -24.12 -6.74 20.11
CA LEU A 65 -22.71 -7.02 20.38
C LEU A 65 -22.46 -8.52 20.58
N LEU A 66 -23.34 -9.21 21.31
CA LEU A 66 -23.28 -10.67 21.47
C LEU A 66 -23.46 -11.39 20.13
N GLY A 67 -24.39 -10.91 19.29
CA GLY A 67 -24.55 -11.41 17.92
C GLY A 67 -23.33 -11.17 17.03
N LYS A 68 -22.59 -10.07 17.26
CA LYS A 68 -21.34 -9.73 16.57
C LYS A 68 -20.08 -10.25 17.27
N TRP A 69 -20.21 -11.01 18.36
CA TRP A 69 -19.08 -11.47 19.17
C TRP A 69 -18.03 -12.20 18.34
N ASN A 70 -18.45 -13.07 17.42
CA ASN A 70 -17.55 -13.79 16.54
C ASN A 70 -16.76 -12.86 15.60
N ASN A 71 -17.38 -11.80 15.11
CA ASN A 71 -16.70 -10.80 14.28
C ASN A 71 -15.70 -9.98 15.11
N MET A 72 -16.08 -9.63 16.35
CA MET A 72 -15.17 -8.97 17.30
C MET A 72 -13.95 -9.85 17.61
N MET A 73 -14.17 -11.13 17.90
CA MET A 73 -13.09 -12.09 18.11
C MET A 73 -12.23 -12.28 16.86
N GLY A 74 -12.84 -12.25 15.66
CA GLY A 74 -12.11 -12.27 14.40
C GLY A 74 -11.19 -11.06 14.24
N ILE A 75 -11.68 -9.84 14.53
CA ILE A 75 -10.88 -8.62 14.52
C ILE A 75 -9.78 -8.69 15.57
N LEU A 76 -10.07 -9.14 16.79
CA LEU A 76 -9.08 -9.28 17.84
C LEU A 76 -7.99 -10.28 17.47
N THR A 77 -8.35 -11.39 16.83
CA THR A 77 -7.39 -12.39 16.35
C THR A 77 -6.51 -11.81 15.25
N PHE A 78 -7.11 -11.13 14.28
CA PHE A 78 -6.39 -10.42 13.22
C PHE A 78 -5.45 -9.35 13.78
N LEU A 79 -5.89 -8.55 14.75
CA LEU A 79 -5.06 -7.53 15.38
C LEU A 79 -4.04 -8.08 16.38
N SER A 80 -4.19 -9.32 16.85
CA SER A 80 -3.22 -9.96 17.75
C SER A 80 -2.13 -10.71 17.00
N ASP A 81 -2.32 -10.94 15.70
CA ASP A 81 -1.31 -11.50 14.81
C ASP A 81 -0.13 -10.52 14.64
N GLU A 82 1.08 -11.00 14.91
CA GLU A 82 2.29 -10.17 14.97
C GLU A 82 2.65 -9.57 13.60
N ASP A 83 2.50 -10.34 12.53
CA ASP A 83 2.74 -9.90 11.15
C ASP A 83 1.76 -8.80 10.74
N THR A 84 0.48 -8.98 11.11
CA THR A 84 -0.57 -7.98 10.90
C THR A 84 -0.26 -6.69 11.66
N LEU A 85 0.11 -6.77 12.94
CA LEU A 85 0.50 -5.60 13.72
C LEU A 85 1.68 -4.85 13.12
N ASN A 86 2.70 -5.57 12.65
CA ASN A 86 3.87 -4.96 12.03
C ASN A 86 3.53 -4.29 10.68
N SER A 87 2.67 -4.92 9.89
CA SER A 87 2.15 -4.37 8.64
C SER A 87 1.34 -3.09 8.89
N LEU A 88 0.43 -3.11 9.87
CA LEU A 88 -0.34 -1.94 10.28
C LEU A 88 0.55 -0.80 10.77
N LYS A 89 1.55 -1.08 11.62
CA LYS A 89 2.53 -0.07 12.07
C LYS A 89 3.27 0.55 10.89
N THR A 90 3.63 -0.24 9.88
CA THR A 90 4.31 0.25 8.68
C THR A 90 3.41 1.19 7.88
N VAL A 91 2.16 0.79 7.62
CA VAL A 91 1.17 1.63 6.93
C VAL A 91 0.91 2.93 7.70
N LEU A 92 0.71 2.84 9.02
CA LEU A 92 0.49 4.01 9.88
C LEU A 92 1.72 4.94 9.89
N SER A 93 2.93 4.38 9.86
CA SER A 93 4.16 5.17 9.77
C SER A 93 4.28 5.88 8.42
N LEU A 94 3.95 5.20 7.32
CA LEU A 94 3.87 5.82 6.00
C LEU A 94 2.86 6.97 5.97
N VAL A 95 1.63 6.75 6.46
CA VAL A 95 0.61 7.80 6.55
C VAL A 95 1.10 8.97 7.38
N LYS A 96 1.77 8.71 8.50
CA LYS A 96 2.37 9.73 9.36
C LYS A 96 3.46 10.53 8.63
N ASP A 97 4.32 9.88 7.86
CA ASP A 97 5.41 10.53 7.12
C ASP A 97 4.87 11.33 5.93
N LEU A 98 3.86 10.82 5.23
CA LEU A 98 3.13 11.55 4.20
C LEU A 98 2.43 12.80 4.78
N ASN A 99 1.86 12.68 5.98
CA ASN A 99 1.25 13.81 6.67
C ASN A 99 2.31 14.86 7.07
N LYS A 100 3.41 14.43 7.67
CA LYS A 100 4.51 15.32 8.08
C LYS A 100 5.18 16.03 6.91
N SER A 101 5.27 15.38 5.76
CA SER A 101 5.83 15.98 4.54
C SER A 101 4.85 16.90 3.82
N GLY A 102 3.59 17.01 4.29
CA GLY A 102 2.55 17.83 3.67
C GLY A 102 2.02 17.23 2.35
N ILE A 103 2.34 15.97 2.06
CA ILE A 103 1.94 15.29 0.81
C ILE A 103 0.58 14.61 0.96
N LEU A 104 0.18 14.25 2.19
CA LEU A 104 -1.08 13.56 2.45
C LEU A 104 -2.30 14.35 1.97
N ASP A 105 -2.37 15.65 2.25
CA ASP A 105 -3.50 16.50 1.83
C ASP A 105 -3.63 16.61 0.30
N PRO A 106 -2.55 16.86 -0.47
CA PRO A 106 -2.58 16.74 -1.93
C PRO A 106 -3.06 15.38 -2.43
N ILE A 107 -2.58 14.28 -1.85
CA ILE A 107 -3.03 12.92 -2.23
C ILE A 107 -4.53 12.77 -1.97
N ILE A 108 -5.01 13.19 -0.80
CA ILE A 108 -6.44 13.15 -0.47
C ILE A 108 -7.25 14.03 -1.43
N GLY A 109 -6.73 15.20 -1.79
CA GLY A 109 -7.35 16.10 -2.76
C GLY A 109 -7.50 15.46 -4.14
N ILE A 110 -6.41 14.84 -4.63
CA ILE A 110 -6.41 14.09 -5.89
C ILE A 110 -7.41 12.93 -5.84
N LEU A 111 -7.44 12.16 -4.76
CA LEU A 111 -8.34 11.00 -4.63
C LEU A 111 -9.82 11.40 -4.54
N LYS A 112 -10.12 12.58 -4.00
CA LYS A 112 -11.48 13.11 -3.90
C LYS A 112 -11.96 13.78 -5.18
N ASP A 113 -11.04 14.28 -6.00
CA ASP A 113 -11.36 14.89 -7.28
C ASP A 113 -11.29 13.86 -8.40
N GLU A 114 -12.46 13.33 -8.78
CA GLU A 114 -12.58 12.32 -9.84
C GLU A 114 -12.00 12.80 -11.18
N GLU A 115 -12.04 14.09 -11.49
CA GLU A 115 -11.46 14.63 -12.73
C GLU A 115 -9.93 14.56 -12.71
N THR A 116 -9.30 15.02 -11.63
CA THR A 116 -7.84 14.94 -11.48
C THR A 116 -7.38 13.50 -11.35
N LEU A 117 -8.07 12.66 -10.58
CA LEU A 117 -7.79 11.23 -10.50
C LEU A 117 -7.90 10.58 -11.88
N GLY A 118 -8.95 10.89 -12.64
CA GLY A 118 -9.15 10.39 -14.00
C GLY A 118 -8.05 10.82 -14.96
N LYS A 119 -7.57 12.07 -14.87
CA LYS A 119 -6.42 12.55 -15.67
C LYS A 119 -5.12 11.86 -15.28
N ILE A 120 -4.84 11.66 -13.99
CA ILE A 120 -3.63 10.97 -13.53
C ILE A 120 -3.68 9.51 -13.97
N VAL A 121 -4.79 8.82 -13.71
CA VAL A 121 -4.99 7.42 -14.12
C VAL A 121 -4.90 7.31 -15.64
N GLY A 122 -5.57 8.17 -16.41
CA GLY A 122 -5.45 8.18 -17.87
C GLY A 122 -4.05 8.54 -18.37
N GLY A 123 -3.30 9.36 -17.64
CA GLY A 123 -1.90 9.68 -17.90
C GLY A 123 -0.96 8.49 -17.65
N LEU A 124 -1.27 7.64 -16.68
CA LEU A 124 -0.52 6.43 -16.35
C LEU A 124 -0.98 5.21 -17.16
N VAL A 125 -2.24 5.18 -17.55
CA VAL A 125 -2.91 4.06 -18.22
C VAL A 125 -3.36 4.56 -19.59
N ASN A 126 -2.37 4.82 -20.44
CA ASN A 126 -2.57 5.12 -21.86
C ASN A 126 -1.66 4.24 -22.73
N ASP A 127 -1.92 4.26 -24.03
CA ASP A 127 -1.19 3.48 -25.02
C ASP A 127 0.32 3.75 -24.98
N PHE A 128 0.75 4.98 -24.70
CA PHE A 128 2.17 5.30 -24.58
C PHE A 128 2.80 4.60 -23.37
N THR A 129 2.18 4.71 -22.19
CA THR A 129 2.69 4.08 -20.97
C THR A 129 2.61 2.57 -21.04
N MET A 130 1.54 2.02 -21.63
CA MET A 130 1.45 0.58 -21.91
C MET A 130 2.55 0.12 -22.84
N ASN A 131 2.79 0.82 -23.95
CA ASN A 131 3.88 0.49 -24.85
C ASN A 131 5.25 0.60 -24.17
N LEU A 132 5.46 1.60 -23.32
CA LEU A 132 6.68 1.71 -22.52
C LEU A 132 6.84 0.52 -21.57
N LEU A 133 5.78 0.14 -20.85
CA LEU A 133 5.82 -0.98 -19.91
C LEU A 133 6.05 -2.32 -20.63
N THR A 134 5.35 -2.56 -21.73
CA THR A 134 5.49 -3.77 -22.55
C THR A 134 6.92 -3.92 -23.09
N ASN A 135 7.54 -2.81 -23.47
CA ASN A 135 8.88 -2.81 -24.07
C ASN A 135 9.98 -2.40 -23.07
N TRP A 136 9.68 -2.25 -21.79
CA TRP A 136 10.59 -1.68 -20.80
C TRP A 136 11.93 -2.41 -20.74
N ASN A 137 11.88 -3.74 -20.69
CA ASN A 137 13.07 -4.56 -20.62
C ASN A 137 13.95 -4.43 -21.88
N GLN A 138 13.32 -4.30 -23.06
CA GLN A 138 14.04 -4.11 -24.31
C GLN A 138 14.67 -2.71 -24.36
N ILE A 139 13.91 -1.67 -23.99
CA ILE A 139 14.41 -0.29 -23.90
C ILE A 139 15.60 -0.21 -22.94
N MET A 140 15.48 -0.79 -21.74
CA MET A 140 16.55 -0.77 -20.75
C MET A 140 17.77 -1.57 -21.22
N SER A 141 17.55 -2.71 -21.89
CA SER A 141 18.62 -3.49 -22.52
C SER A 141 19.35 -2.68 -23.59
N ASP A 142 18.63 -1.98 -24.46
CA ASP A 142 19.23 -1.16 -25.51
C ASP A 142 19.92 0.09 -24.96
N LEU A 143 19.36 0.73 -23.94
CA LEU A 143 20.01 1.82 -23.21
C LEU A 143 21.28 1.36 -22.51
N SER A 144 21.30 0.14 -21.95
CA SER A 144 22.50 -0.42 -21.30
C SER A 144 23.67 -0.67 -22.25
N LYS A 145 23.37 -0.85 -23.55
CA LYS A 145 24.39 -0.97 -24.61
C LYS A 145 24.94 0.38 -25.04
N MET A 146 24.27 1.48 -24.67
CA MET A 146 24.79 2.82 -24.93
C MET A 146 25.88 3.16 -23.92
N ASP A 147 27.02 3.61 -24.41
CA ASP A 147 28.03 4.21 -23.55
C ASP A 147 27.54 5.60 -23.11
N LEU A 148 26.95 5.65 -21.91
CA LEU A 148 26.41 6.87 -21.33
C LEU A 148 27.48 7.94 -21.06
N THR A 149 28.77 7.60 -21.05
CA THR A 149 29.84 8.61 -20.97
C THR A 149 29.89 9.50 -22.21
N ASN A 150 29.40 9.00 -23.35
CA ASN A 150 29.30 9.70 -24.61
C ASN A 150 27.94 10.37 -24.85
N PHE A 151 27.05 10.41 -23.83
CA PHE A 151 25.69 10.92 -23.97
C PHE A 151 25.60 12.34 -24.52
N LYS A 152 26.57 13.20 -24.16
CA LYS A 152 26.69 14.56 -24.70
C LYS A 152 26.70 14.58 -26.22
N TYR A 153 27.40 13.66 -26.87
CA TYR A 153 27.49 13.62 -28.34
C TYR A 153 26.17 13.17 -28.98
N TYR A 154 25.45 12.22 -28.35
CA TYR A 154 24.10 11.83 -28.80
C TYR A 154 23.13 13.01 -28.72
N THR A 155 23.13 13.74 -27.61
CA THR A 155 22.26 14.92 -27.45
C THR A 155 22.59 16.03 -28.44
N GLN A 156 23.88 16.31 -28.68
CA GLN A 156 24.31 17.29 -29.67
C GLN A 156 23.86 16.92 -31.08
N LEU A 157 23.97 15.64 -31.46
CA LEU A 157 23.51 15.15 -32.76
C LEU A 157 21.99 15.29 -32.90
N ILE A 158 21.22 14.82 -31.92
CA ILE A 158 19.75 14.88 -31.94
C ILE A 158 19.27 16.33 -32.00
N ASN A 159 19.86 17.23 -31.19
CA ASN A 159 19.50 18.64 -31.20
C ASN A 159 19.85 19.30 -32.53
N SER A 160 21.02 19.02 -33.10
CA SER A 160 21.42 19.59 -34.40
C SER A 160 20.49 19.14 -35.53
N VAL A 161 20.07 17.87 -35.51
CA VAL A 161 19.05 17.35 -36.43
C VAL A 161 17.71 18.05 -36.20
N GLY A 162 17.29 18.19 -34.95
CA GLY A 162 16.06 18.90 -34.57
C GLY A 162 16.03 20.34 -35.07
N GLU A 163 17.13 21.09 -34.93
CA GLU A 163 17.24 22.45 -35.46
C GLU A 163 17.22 22.48 -37.00
N ALA A 164 17.86 21.50 -37.66
CA ALA A 164 17.87 21.42 -39.12
C ALA A 164 16.48 21.14 -39.72
N ILE A 165 15.63 20.38 -39.04
CA ILE A 165 14.27 20.03 -39.53
C ILE A 165 13.20 21.06 -39.16
N LYS A 166 13.48 21.98 -38.21
CA LYS A 166 12.59 23.12 -37.86
C LYS A 166 12.43 24.13 -38.99
N VAL A 167 13.25 24.05 -40.04
CA VAL A 167 13.17 24.97 -41.18
C VAL A 167 11.93 24.65 -42.02
N GLU A 168 10.84 25.40 -41.79
CA GLU A 168 9.52 25.18 -42.41
C GLU A 168 9.50 25.17 -43.95
N LYS A 169 10.51 25.75 -44.60
CA LYS A 169 10.67 25.76 -46.07
C LYS A 169 12.11 25.50 -46.48
N VAL A 170 12.41 24.24 -46.80
CA VAL A 170 13.65 23.87 -47.46
C VAL A 170 13.64 24.44 -48.87
N LYS A 171 14.53 25.40 -49.17
CA LYS A 171 14.68 25.93 -50.53
C LYS A 171 15.26 24.83 -51.43
N PRO A 172 14.62 24.48 -52.55
CA PRO A 172 15.19 23.51 -53.48
C PRO A 172 16.51 24.05 -54.05
N LEU A 173 17.56 23.21 -54.00
CA LEU A 173 18.88 23.54 -54.52
C LEU A 173 18.97 23.16 -56.00
N GLY A 174 19.25 24.13 -56.88
CA GLY A 174 19.67 23.85 -58.26
C GLY A 174 21.15 23.42 -58.33
N LEU A 175 21.63 22.97 -59.49
CA LEU A 175 23.00 22.48 -59.68
C LEU A 175 24.09 23.46 -59.20
N GLY A 176 23.92 24.76 -59.47
CA GLY A 176 24.84 25.80 -58.98
C GLY A 176 24.74 26.07 -57.48
N GLY A 177 23.54 25.91 -56.91
CA GLY A 177 23.31 26.00 -55.46
C GLY A 177 23.93 24.81 -54.71
N LEU A 178 23.85 23.61 -55.29
CA LEU A 178 24.53 22.41 -54.81
C LEU A 178 26.05 22.59 -54.78
N LEU A 179 26.64 23.09 -55.87
CA LEU A 179 28.08 23.35 -55.91
C LEU A 179 28.51 24.41 -54.89
N SER A 180 27.70 25.44 -54.70
CA SER A 180 27.96 26.48 -53.70
C SER A 180 27.85 25.93 -52.28
N ALA A 181 26.84 25.10 -52.01
CA ALA A 181 26.66 24.42 -50.73
C ALA A 181 27.82 23.47 -50.42
N LEU A 182 28.33 22.72 -51.41
CA LEU A 182 29.49 21.84 -51.20
C LEU A 182 30.81 22.62 -50.95
N ARG A 183 30.84 23.90 -51.32
CA ARG A 183 31.97 24.80 -51.04
C ARG A 183 31.82 25.54 -49.71
N ASP A 184 30.66 25.47 -49.08
CA ASP A 184 30.40 26.07 -47.78
C ASP A 184 31.22 25.34 -46.68
N PRO A 185 31.99 26.08 -45.84
CA PRO A 185 32.85 25.48 -44.82
C PRO A 185 32.10 24.62 -43.79
N ASP A 186 30.85 24.98 -43.44
CA ASP A 186 30.08 24.26 -42.43
C ASP A 186 29.46 22.99 -43.02
N VAL A 187 29.01 23.05 -44.29
CA VAL A 187 28.60 21.85 -45.04
C VAL A 187 29.76 20.88 -45.20
N GLN A 188 30.97 21.36 -45.49
CA GLN A 188 32.16 20.51 -45.60
C GLN A 188 32.50 19.80 -44.30
N LYS A 189 32.47 20.52 -43.17
CA LYS A 189 32.69 19.93 -41.83
C LYS A 189 31.62 18.89 -41.50
N GLY A 190 30.34 19.22 -41.76
CA GLY A 190 29.22 18.29 -41.57
C GLY A 190 29.36 17.02 -42.42
N MET A 191 29.73 17.18 -43.69
CA MET A 191 30.00 16.06 -44.60
C MET A 191 31.17 15.20 -44.11
N GLY A 192 32.25 15.81 -43.61
CA GLY A 192 33.37 15.09 -43.00
C GLY A 192 32.95 14.24 -41.80
N ILE A 193 32.06 14.76 -40.95
CA ILE A 193 31.47 14.00 -39.83
C ILE A 193 30.63 12.83 -40.36
N LEU A 194 29.77 13.05 -41.36
CA LEU A 194 28.95 12.00 -41.97
C LEU A 194 29.81 10.88 -42.56
N ILE A 195 30.87 11.22 -43.30
CA ILE A 195 31.81 10.25 -43.86
C ILE A 195 32.46 9.42 -42.74
N ASN A 196 32.86 10.05 -41.64
CA ASN A 196 33.45 9.34 -40.50
C ASN A 196 32.45 8.42 -39.79
N ILE A 197 31.18 8.81 -39.68
CA ILE A 197 30.11 7.95 -39.14
C ILE A 197 29.91 6.73 -40.04
N VAL A 198 29.74 6.95 -41.36
CA VAL A 198 29.56 5.86 -42.34
C VAL A 198 30.76 4.90 -42.32
N LYS A 199 31.98 5.44 -42.19
CA LYS A 199 33.21 4.63 -42.06
C LYS A 199 33.19 3.76 -40.81
N HIS A 200 32.78 4.28 -39.65
CA HIS A 200 32.68 3.52 -38.40
C HIS A 200 31.59 2.45 -38.47
N ILE A 201 30.42 2.77 -39.03
CA ILE A 201 29.35 1.79 -39.24
C ILE A 201 29.87 0.64 -40.12
N GLY A 202 30.53 0.95 -41.25
CA GLY A 202 31.08 -0.05 -42.16
C GLY A 202 32.16 -0.95 -41.52
N GLN A 203 32.88 -0.47 -40.51
CA GLN A 203 33.83 -1.30 -39.76
C GLN A 203 33.14 -2.39 -38.94
N ASN A 204 31.92 -2.14 -38.45
CA ASN A 204 31.14 -3.11 -37.67
C ASN A 204 30.55 -4.24 -38.53
N TYR A 205 30.60 -4.11 -39.86
CA TYR A 205 30.15 -5.12 -40.83
C TYR A 205 31.28 -5.78 -41.61
N LYS A 206 32.54 -5.53 -41.25
CA LYS A 206 33.67 -6.28 -41.82
C LYS A 206 33.65 -7.70 -41.24
N SER A 207 33.25 -8.66 -42.08
CA SER A 207 33.59 -10.09 -41.91
C SER A 207 35.09 -10.31 -41.93
#